data_AF-A0A663EAW6-F1
#
_entry.id   AF-A0A663EAW6-F1
#
_cell.length_a   1.000
_cell.length_b   1.000
_cell.length_c   1.000
_cell.angle_alpha   90.00
_cell.angle_beta   90.00
_cell.angle_gamma   90.00
#
_symmetry.space_group_name_H-M   'P 1'
#
loop_
_entity.id
_entity.type
_entity.pdbx_description
1 polymer ?
#
loop_
_entity_poly.entity_id
_entity_poly.type
_entity_poly.pdbx_seq_one_letter_code
_entity_poly.pdbx_strand_id
1 'polypeptide(L)' 'MQSSKIGLIVPRGLKTLLEGVSRAVIENNPDDIAEFFALYFQELVTFRKELVEQFEFISGKIVAVCSFKIF' A
#
# COMPACT_ATOMS: atom_id res chain seq x y z
N MET A 1 5.58 18.89 38.66
CA MET A 1 5.88 17.92 37.58
C MET A 1 5.11 18.34 36.34
N GLN A 2 5.76 18.83 35.29
CA GLN A 2 5.09 19.08 34.01
C GLN A 2 4.94 17.75 33.27
N SER A 3 3.69 17.34 33.03
CA SER A 3 3.40 16.20 32.16
C SER A 3 3.77 16.57 30.73
N SER A 4 4.73 15.87 30.14
CA SER A 4 5.07 16.03 28.73
C SER A 4 3.92 15.45 27.92
N LYS A 5 3.06 16.31 27.35
CA LYS A 5 1.98 15.88 26.46
C LYS A 5 2.61 15.34 25.18
N ILE A 6 2.80 14.03 25.10
CA ILE A 6 3.29 13.35 23.91
C ILE A 6 2.22 13.51 22.82
N GLY A 7 2.55 14.26 21.77
CA GLY A 7 1.69 14.41 20.60
C GLY A 7 1.70 13.13 19.78
N LEU A 8 0.56 12.45 19.68
CA LEU A 8 0.38 11.35 18.75
C LEU A 8 0.14 11.93 17.35
N ILE A 9 1.10 11.73 16.44
CA ILE A 9 0.99 12.15 15.04
C ILE A 9 0.62 10.93 14.20
N VAL A 10 -0.51 11.01 13.49
CA VAL A 10 -0.87 10.01 12.48
C VAL A 10 -0.17 10.37 11.17
N PRO A 11 0.67 9.47 10.60
CA PRO A 11 1.31 9.73 9.33
C PRO A 11 0.29 9.94 8.21
N ARG A 12 0.59 10.91 7.33
CA ARG A 12 -0.21 11.11 6.11
C ARG A 12 -0.19 9.84 5.27
N GLY A 13 -1.36 9.45 4.76
CA GLY A 13 -1.52 8.25 3.94
C GLY A 13 -1.76 6.95 4.71
N LEU A 14 -1.58 6.91 6.04
CA LEU A 14 -1.87 5.70 6.83
C LEU A 14 -3.35 5.29 6.72
N LYS A 15 -4.25 6.28 6.77
CA LYS A 15 -5.70 6.06 6.59
C LYS A 15 -6.00 5.37 5.25
N THR A 16 -5.47 5.90 4.15
CA THR A 16 -5.69 5.35 2.81
C THR A 16 -5.08 3.96 2.65
N LEU A 17 -3.90 3.72 3.23
CA LEU A 17 -3.26 2.41 3.24
C LEU A 17 -4.14 1.36 3.93
N LEU A 18 -4.67 1.69 5.10
CA LEU A 18 -5.55 0.82 5.87
C LEU A 18 -6.90 0.62 5.19
N GLU A 19 -7.46 1.64 4.56
CA GLU A 19 -8.69 1.53 3.75
C GLU A 19 -8.50 0.59 2.55
N GLY A 20 -7.34 0.62 1.89
CA GLY A 20 -7.01 -0.25 0.76
C GLY A 20 -7.01 -1.73 1.15
N VAL A 21 -6.23 -2.09 2.18
CA VAL A 21 -6.17 -3.49 2.65
C VAL A 21 -7.50 -3.94 3.26
N SER A 22 -8.22 -3.06 3.98
CA SER A 22 -9.52 -3.41 4.56
C SER A 22 -10.54 -3.76 3.49
N ARG A 23 -10.58 -3.02 2.38
CA ARG A 23 -11.46 -3.33 1.24
C ARG A 23 -11.08 -4.67 0.62
N ALA A 24 -9.78 -4.89 0.40
CA ALA A 24 -9.28 -6.14 -0.19
C ALA A 24 -9.62 -7.37 0.68
N VAL A 25 -9.56 -7.25 2.01
CA VAL A 25 -9.95 -8.32 2.95
C VAL A 25 -11.45 -8.62 2.86
N ILE A 26 -12.31 -7.60 2.80
CA ILE A 26 -13.77 -7.78 2.67
C ILE A 26 -14.11 -8.47 1.34
N GLU A 27 -13.44 -8.09 0.26
CA GLU A 27 -13.68 -8.64 -1.07
C GLU A 27 -13.18 -10.09 -1.20
N ASN A 28 -12.02 -10.40 -0.63
CA ASN A 28 -11.39 -11.72 -0.78
C ASN A 28 -11.78 -12.72 0.31
N ASN A 29 -12.29 -12.24 1.45
CA ASN A 29 -12.66 -13.04 2.62
C ASN A 29 -11.63 -14.15 2.94
N PRO A 30 -10.37 -13.80 3.21
CA PRO A 30 -9.30 -14.77 3.40
C PRO A 30 -9.51 -15.56 4.69
N ASP A 31 -9.14 -16.85 4.67
CA ASP A 31 -9.16 -17.71 5.87
C ASP A 31 -8.09 -17.28 6.89
N ASP A 32 -6.94 -16.78 6.41
CA ASP A 32 -5.86 -16.22 7.22
C ASP A 32 -5.63 -14.74 6.88
N ILE A 33 -6.07 -13.87 7.79
CA ILE A 33 -5.94 -12.42 7.66
C ILE A 33 -4.46 -11.98 7.77
N ALA A 34 -3.65 -12.64 8.61
CA ALA A 34 -2.27 -12.23 8.82
C ALA A 34 -1.40 -12.55 7.58
N GLU A 35 -1.58 -13.75 7.01
CA GLU A 35 -0.93 -14.14 5.75
C GLU A 35 -1.36 -13.20 4.61
N PHE A 36 -2.65 -12.90 4.50
CA PHE A 36 -3.16 -11.97 3.50
C PHE A 36 -2.50 -10.58 3.61
N PHE A 37 -2.37 -10.04 4.82
CA PHE A 37 -1.71 -8.75 5.04
C PHE A 37 -0.24 -8.77 4.62
N ALA A 38 0.49 -9.85 4.94
CA ALA A 38 1.90 -9.99 4.58
C ALA A 38 2.08 -9.97 3.05
N LEU A 39 1.27 -10.75 2.32
CA LEU A 39 1.29 -10.80 0.87
C LEU A 39 0.86 -9.47 0.24
N TYR A 40 -0.25 -8.89 0.70
CA TYR A 40 -0.76 -7.61 0.20
C TYR A 40 0.28 -6.49 0.29
N PHE A 41 0.96 -6.34 1.44
CA PHE A 41 1.98 -5.31 1.60
C PHE A 41 3.28 -5.63 0.85
N GLN A 42 3.64 -6.91 0.70
CA GLN A 42 4.78 -7.30 -0.13
C GLN A 42 4.56 -6.90 -1.60
N GLU A 43 3.38 -7.18 -2.14
CA GLU A 43 3.00 -6.77 -3.50
C GLU A 43 2.97 -5.25 -3.63
N LEU A 44 2.39 -4.54 -2.66
CA LEU A 44 2.35 -3.07 -2.67
C LEU A 44 3.75 -2.44 -2.70
N VAL A 45 4.69 -2.97 -1.92
CA VAL A 45 6.09 -2.52 -1.92
C VAL A 45 6.77 -2.85 -3.26
N THR A 46 6.52 -4.03 -3.80
CA THR A 46 7.08 -4.47 -5.09
C THR A 46 6.59 -3.57 -6.22
N PHE A 47 5.27 -3.35 -6.30
CA PHE A 47 4.67 -2.44 -7.26
C PHE A 47 5.21 -1.01 -7.13
N ARG A 48 5.43 -0.52 -5.92
CA ARG A 48 6.05 0.80 -5.73
C ARG A 48 7.45 0.85 -6.34
N LYS A 49 8.26 -0.20 -6.20
CA LYS A 49 9.60 -0.27 -6.81
C LYS A 49 9.50 -0.34 -8.33
N GLU A 50 8.63 -1.19 -8.85
CA GLU A 50 8.38 -1.32 -10.29
C GLU A 50 7.90 0.00 -10.89
N LEU A 51 7.01 0.74 -10.21
CA LEU A 51 6.60 2.06 -10.65
C LEU A 51 7.80 3.02 -10.70
N VAL A 52 8.69 3.01 -9.70
CA VAL A 52 9.88 3.89 -9.70
C VAL A 52 10.84 3.52 -10.84
N GLU A 53 11.11 2.23 -11.03
CA GLU A 53 11.96 1.72 -12.12
C GLU A 53 11.32 1.96 -13.50
N GLN A 54 10.00 1.78 -13.61
CA GLN A 54 9.25 2.15 -14.81
C GLN A 54 9.26 3.66 -15.03
N PHE A 55 9.18 4.50 -14.01
CA PHE A 55 9.32 5.95 -14.15
C PHE A 55 10.71 6.35 -14.66
N GLU A 56 11.77 5.67 -14.23
CA GLU A 56 13.11 5.85 -14.81
C GLU A 56 13.16 5.43 -16.28
N PHE A 57 12.50 4.32 -16.65
CA PHE A 57 12.41 3.87 -18.05
C PHE A 57 11.49 4.74 -18.93
N ILE A 58 10.42 5.31 -18.36
CA ILE A 58 9.32 6.01 -19.06
C ILE A 58 9.62 7.50 -19.28
N SER A 59 10.79 8.03 -18.89
CA SER A 59 11.30 9.35 -19.32
C SER A 59 11.45 9.51 -20.85
N GLY A 60 10.93 8.59 -21.67
CA GLY A 60 10.90 8.66 -23.14
C GLY A 60 9.59 8.36 -23.86
N LYS A 61 8.50 7.83 -23.26
CA LYS A 61 7.15 7.66 -23.89
C LYS A 61 6.12 7.05 -22.93
N ILE A 62 4.94 7.67 -22.84
CA ILE A 62 3.86 7.34 -21.90
C ILE A 62 3.00 6.18 -22.44
N VAL A 63 3.06 5.00 -21.83
CA VAL A 63 1.92 4.07 -21.67
C VAL A 63 2.16 3.22 -20.41
N ALA A 64 1.44 3.49 -19.32
CA ALA A 64 1.39 2.58 -18.18
C ALA A 64 0.12 1.73 -18.30
N VAL A 65 0.28 0.46 -18.70
CA VAL A 65 -0.78 -0.55 -18.54
C VAL A 65 -0.74 -1.01 -17.08
N CYS A 66 -1.27 -0.17 -16.19
CA CYS A 66 -1.44 -0.53 -14.77
C CYS A 66 -2.65 -1.47 -14.64
N SER A 67 -2.46 -2.75 -14.93
CA SER A 67 -3.36 -3.77 -14.40
C SER A 67 -2.91 -4.09 -12.98
N PHE A 68 -3.31 -3.25 -12.04
CA PHE A 68 -3.29 -3.57 -10.61
C PHE A 68 -4.41 -4.60 -10.38
N LYS A 69 -4.16 -5.85 -10.78
CA LYS A 69 -5.09 -6.95 -10.57
C LYS A 69 -4.85 -7.48 -9.15
N ILE A 70 -5.26 -6.67 -8.17
CA ILE A 70 -5.69 -7.23 -6.90
C ILE A 70 -6.89 -8.10 -7.29
N PHE A 71 -6.73 -9.41 -7.14
CA PHE A 71 -7.66 -10.49 -7.48
C PHE A 71 -9.07 -10.07 -7.91
#